data_AF-A0A5C2HQ36-F1
#
_entry.id   AF-A0A5C2HQ36-F1
#
_cell.length_a   1.000
_cell.length_b   1.000
_cell.length_c   1.000
_cell.angle_alpha   90.00
_cell.angle_beta   90.00
_cell.angle_gamma   90.00
#
_symmetry.space_group_name_H-M   'P 1'
#
loop_
_entity.id
_entity.type
_entity.pdbx_description
1 polymer ?
#
loop_
_entity_poly.entity_id
_entity_poly.type
_entity_poly.pdbx_seq_one_letter_code
_entity_poly.pdbx_strand_id
1 'polypeptide(L)'
;MLPLQADQLDTMDDDAIQAWDQFILRFTKLQDSIGGTLFNALLRYLQEPYEHRPMIDKLNRLEQLGFVDNVTRWQEVRALRNQFSHDYPEDNYIKASYLNEAVATIAYLAGILDNIASIIESIEQQGKSV
;
A
#
# COMPACT_ATOMS: atom_id res chain seq x y z
N MET A 1 7.80 -4.74 -21.39
CA MET A 1 6.39 -4.60 -20.98
C MET A 1 6.19 -3.59 -19.87
N LEU A 2 7.21 -3.31 -19.05
CA LEU A 2 7.25 -2.11 -18.21
C LEU A 2 8.52 -1.31 -18.56
N PRO A 3 8.51 0.03 -18.48
CA PRO A 3 7.33 0.86 -18.21
C PRO A 3 6.32 0.80 -19.37
N LEU A 4 5.02 0.93 -19.04
CA LEU A 4 3.97 1.19 -20.00
C LEU A 4 4.20 2.54 -20.67
N GLN A 5 4.07 2.57 -21.98
CA GLN A 5 4.02 3.79 -22.78
C GLN A 5 2.56 4.14 -23.09
N ALA A 6 2.27 5.43 -23.27
CA ALA A 6 0.90 5.91 -23.48
C ALA A 6 0.25 5.31 -24.74
N ASP A 7 1.02 5.15 -25.81
CA ASP A 7 0.60 4.57 -27.09
C ASP A 7 0.24 3.07 -26.99
N GLN A 8 0.80 2.38 -25.99
CA GLN A 8 0.46 0.98 -25.72
C GLN A 8 -0.95 0.85 -25.17
N LEU A 9 -1.49 1.85 -24.47
CA LEU A 9 -2.85 1.82 -23.93
C LEU A 9 -3.91 1.84 -25.04
N ASP A 10 -3.66 2.54 -26.14
CA ASP A 10 -4.58 2.64 -27.29
C ASP A 10 -4.68 1.35 -28.10
N THR A 11 -3.73 0.43 -27.92
CA THR A 11 -3.62 -0.81 -28.69
C THR A 11 -3.80 -2.07 -27.85
N MET A 12 -4.17 -1.90 -26.57
CA MET A 12 -4.46 -3.04 -25.69
C MET A 12 -5.69 -3.79 -26.16
N ASP A 13 -5.61 -5.13 -26.11
CA ASP A 13 -6.78 -5.99 -26.24
C ASP A 13 -7.58 -6.04 -24.92
N ASP A 14 -8.78 -6.59 -24.99
CA ASP A 14 -9.69 -6.70 -23.85
C ASP A 14 -9.06 -7.47 -22.67
N ASP A 15 -8.22 -8.48 -22.96
CA ASP A 15 -7.53 -9.28 -21.96
C ASP A 15 -6.49 -8.45 -21.19
N ALA A 16 -5.69 -7.63 -21.90
CA ALA A 16 -4.73 -6.72 -21.28
C ALA A 16 -5.42 -5.63 -20.45
N ILE A 17 -6.51 -5.05 -20.96
CA ILE A 17 -7.32 -4.07 -20.22
C ILE A 17 -7.86 -4.71 -18.94
N GLN A 18 -8.45 -5.90 -19.03
CA GLN A 18 -8.96 -6.63 -17.87
C GLN A 18 -7.88 -6.95 -16.85
N ALA A 19 -6.66 -7.30 -17.29
CA ALA A 19 -5.54 -7.56 -16.39
C ALA A 19 -5.16 -6.30 -15.59
N TRP A 20 -5.15 -5.13 -16.21
CA TRP A 20 -4.88 -3.85 -15.54
C TRP A 20 -5.99 -3.47 -14.57
N ASP A 21 -7.26 -3.64 -14.93
CA ASP A 21 -8.39 -3.41 -14.03
C ASP A 21 -8.30 -4.31 -12.78
N GLN A 22 -8.00 -5.61 -12.98
CA GLN A 22 -7.79 -6.52 -11.86
C GLN A 22 -6.59 -6.13 -11.00
N PHE A 23 -5.49 -5.69 -11.61
CA PHE A 23 -4.34 -5.18 -10.89
C PHE A 23 -4.73 -4.00 -9.99
N ILE A 24 -5.39 -2.99 -10.54
CA ILE A 24 -5.77 -1.77 -9.81
C ILE A 24 -6.74 -2.09 -8.66
N LEU A 25 -7.71 -2.98 -8.91
CA LEU A 25 -8.62 -3.47 -7.88
C LEU A 25 -7.86 -4.11 -6.71
N ARG A 26 -6.92 -5.01 -7.01
CA ARG A 26 -6.13 -5.72 -5.99
C ARG A 26 -5.18 -4.79 -5.25
N PHE A 27 -4.53 -3.88 -5.98
CA PHE A 27 -3.65 -2.85 -5.42
C PHE A 27 -4.39 -1.96 -4.43
N THR A 28 -5.58 -1.48 -4.80
CA THR A 28 -6.44 -0.66 -3.94
C THR A 28 -6.84 -1.42 -2.68
N LYS A 29 -7.33 -2.66 -2.83
CA LYS A 29 -7.75 -3.51 -1.70
C LYS A 29 -6.61 -3.84 -0.75
N LEU A 30 -5.40 -4.07 -1.28
CA LEU A 30 -4.21 -4.32 -0.48
C LEU A 30 -3.92 -3.13 0.43
N GLN A 31 -3.86 -1.92 -0.13
CA GLN A 31 -3.62 -0.71 0.67
C GLN A 31 -4.70 -0.44 1.70
N ASP A 32 -5.97 -0.62 1.34
CA ASP A 32 -7.10 -0.43 2.26
C ASP A 32 -7.05 -1.44 3.42
N SER A 33 -6.62 -2.68 3.13
CA SER A 33 -6.48 -3.72 4.14
C SER A 33 -5.29 -3.44 5.07
N ILE A 34 -4.15 -2.98 4.54
CA ILE A 34 -2.99 -2.57 5.34
C ILE A 34 -3.36 -1.39 6.25
N GLY A 35 -3.84 -0.29 5.66
CA GLY A 35 -4.10 0.95 6.41
C GLY A 35 -5.34 0.90 7.30
N GLY A 36 -6.42 0.31 6.80
CA GLY A 36 -7.72 0.29 7.47
C GLY A 36 -7.87 -0.85 8.49
N THR A 37 -7.19 -1.97 8.30
CA THR A 37 -7.36 -3.16 9.14
C THR A 37 -6.08 -3.53 9.87
N LEU A 38 -4.99 -3.77 9.15
CA LEU A 38 -3.76 -4.31 9.73
C LEU A 38 -3.11 -3.34 10.73
N PHE A 39 -2.92 -2.08 10.34
CA PHE A 39 -2.35 -1.05 11.23
C PHE A 39 -3.16 -0.87 12.52
N ASN A 40 -4.48 -0.87 12.43
CA ASN A 40 -5.36 -0.81 13.60
C ASN A 40 -5.29 -2.08 14.47
N ALA A 41 -5.14 -3.25 13.84
CA ALA A 41 -4.96 -4.50 14.58
C ALA A 41 -3.61 -4.57 15.30
N LEU A 42 -2.53 -4.11 14.66
CA LEU A 42 -1.19 -4.06 15.27
C LEU A 42 -1.15 -3.18 16.50
N LEU A 43 -1.66 -1.94 16.40
CA LEU A 43 -1.69 -1.03 17.54
C LEU A 43 -2.49 -1.61 18.71
N ARG A 44 -3.62 -2.28 18.44
CA ARG A 44 -4.39 -2.98 19.49
C ARG A 44 -3.63 -4.15 20.09
N TYR A 45 -2.96 -4.96 19.27
CA TYR A 45 -2.14 -6.08 19.73
C TYR A 45 -1.02 -5.61 20.67
N LEU A 46 -0.39 -4.49 20.34
CA LEU A 46 0.65 -3.85 21.14
C LEU A 46 0.10 -3.05 22.34
N GLN A 47 -1.22 -3.03 22.53
CA GLN A 47 -1.90 -2.27 23.59
C GLN A 47 -1.60 -0.75 23.53
N GLU A 48 -1.37 -0.24 22.33
CA GLU A 48 -1.13 1.18 22.08
C GLU A 48 -2.46 1.97 22.21
N PRO A 49 -2.49 3.09 22.95
CA PRO A 49 -3.71 3.87 23.20
C PRO A 49 -4.10 4.77 22.01
N TYR A 50 -4.15 4.20 20.81
CA TYR A 50 -4.30 4.91 19.54
C TYR A 50 -5.61 4.62 18.80
N GLU A 51 -6.51 3.80 19.34
CA GLU A 51 -7.74 3.36 18.67
C GLU A 51 -8.55 4.51 18.05
N HIS A 52 -8.72 5.61 18.81
CA HIS A 52 -9.50 6.79 18.43
C HIS A 52 -8.65 7.94 17.86
N ARG A 53 -7.34 7.72 17.65
CA ARG A 53 -6.45 8.75 17.12
C ARG A 53 -6.59 8.89 15.60
N PRO A 54 -6.34 10.09 15.04
CA PRO A 54 -6.21 10.30 13.61
C PRO A 54 -5.23 9.32 12.96
N MET A 55 -5.44 8.99 11.68
CA MET A 55 -4.58 8.05 10.95
C MET A 55 -3.11 8.50 10.92
N ILE A 56 -2.83 9.80 10.81
CA ILE A 56 -1.45 10.31 10.81
C ILE A 56 -0.72 10.01 12.12
N ASP A 57 -1.39 10.13 13.26
CA ASP A 57 -0.80 9.81 14.56
C ASP A 57 -0.50 8.31 14.68
N LYS A 58 -1.40 7.46 14.15
CA LYS A 58 -1.21 6.01 14.09
C LYS A 58 0.01 5.64 13.24
N LEU A 59 0.15 6.26 12.08
CA LEU A 59 1.28 6.04 11.17
C LEU A 59 2.60 6.47 11.80
N ASN A 60 2.65 7.66 12.40
CA ASN A 60 3.85 8.13 13.11
C ASN A 60 4.24 7.18 14.24
N ARG A 61 3.26 6.61 14.95
CA ARG A 61 3.54 5.60 15.98
C ARG A 61 4.10 4.30 15.39
N LEU A 62 3.51 3.80 14.31
CA LEU A 62 3.98 2.60 13.62
C LEU A 62 5.39 2.77 13.05
N GLU A 63 5.75 3.97 12.60
CA GLU A 63 7.10 4.31 12.16
C GLU A 63 8.10 4.32 13.32
N GLN A 64 7.76 4.93 14.46
CA GLN A 64 8.59 4.86 15.67
C GLN A 64 8.83 3.43 16.16
N LEU A 65 7.87 2.55 15.93
CA LEU A 65 7.95 1.13 16.29
C LEU A 65 8.66 0.28 15.23
N GLY A 66 9.03 0.86 14.08
CA GLY A 66 9.73 0.17 12.98
C GLY A 66 8.83 -0.67 12.05
N PHE A 67 7.50 -0.62 12.21
CA PHE A 67 6.57 -1.35 11.33
C PHE A 67 6.38 -0.68 9.96
N VAL A 68 6.58 0.64 9.90
CA VAL A 68 6.50 1.43 8.67
C VAL A 68 7.79 2.23 8.55
N ASP A 69 8.56 2.04 7.48
CA ASP A 69 9.87 2.69 7.37
C ASP A 69 9.79 4.20 7.13
N ASN A 70 8.73 4.65 6.47
CA ASN A 70 8.54 6.04 6.11
C ASN A 70 7.05 6.38 5.94
N VAL A 71 6.51 7.23 6.82
CA VAL A 71 5.11 7.67 6.78
C VAL A 71 4.81 8.52 5.54
N THR A 72 5.72 9.40 5.14
CA THR A 72 5.56 10.22 3.94
C THR A 72 5.40 9.35 2.71
N ARG A 73 6.22 8.29 2.59
CA ARG A 73 6.13 7.35 1.47
C ARG A 73 4.78 6.62 1.46
N TRP A 74 4.28 6.22 2.62
CA TRP A 74 2.93 5.63 2.73
C TRP A 74 1.85 6.61 2.23
N GLN A 75 1.94 7.89 2.60
CA GLN A 75 1.00 8.92 2.17
C GLN A 75 1.03 9.13 0.65
N GLU A 76 2.20 9.15 0.02
CA GLU A 76 2.37 9.21 -1.43
C GLU A 76 1.65 8.03 -2.12
N VAL A 77 1.89 6.81 -1.65
CA VAL A 77 1.27 5.59 -2.19
C VAL A 77 -0.26 5.61 -2.00
N ARG A 78 -0.75 6.14 -0.87
CA ARG A 78 -2.18 6.35 -0.64
C ARG A 78 -2.77 7.41 -1.55
N ALA A 79 -2.05 8.48 -1.86
CA ALA A 79 -2.49 9.49 -2.82
C ALA A 79 -2.64 8.88 -4.22
N LEU A 80 -1.72 8.01 -4.63
CA LEU A 80 -1.82 7.27 -5.89
C LEU A 80 -3.06 6.35 -5.93
N ARG A 81 -3.35 5.62 -4.85
CA ARG A 81 -4.60 4.85 -4.73
C ARG A 81 -5.84 5.72 -4.89
N ASN A 82 -5.81 6.93 -4.34
CA ASN A 82 -6.93 7.86 -4.47
C ASN A 82 -7.12 8.30 -5.93
N GLN A 83 -6.06 8.41 -6.74
CA GLN A 83 -6.19 8.70 -8.17
C GLN A 83 -7.01 7.61 -8.90
N PHE A 84 -6.81 6.33 -8.56
CA PHE A 84 -7.59 5.22 -9.14
C PHE A 84 -9.03 5.11 -8.65
N SER A 85 -9.38 5.80 -7.55
CA SER A 85 -10.75 5.83 -7.03
C SER A 85 -11.59 6.94 -7.63
N HIS A 86 -10.95 7.92 -8.28
CA HIS A 86 -11.63 8.93 -9.08
C HIS A 86 -11.71 8.44 -10.53
N ASP A 87 -12.56 9.07 -11.34
CA ASP A 87 -12.65 8.78 -12.76
C ASP A 87 -11.26 8.91 -13.40
N TYR A 88 -10.84 7.87 -14.14
CA TYR A 88 -9.52 7.86 -14.77
C TYR A 88 -9.34 9.10 -15.64
N PRO A 89 -8.16 9.74 -15.61
CA PRO A 89 -7.86 10.84 -16.51
C PRO A 89 -8.10 10.41 -17.96
N GLU A 90 -8.65 11.26 -18.82
CA GLU A 90 -8.82 10.89 -20.25
C GLU A 90 -7.46 10.69 -20.96
N ASP A 91 -6.42 11.36 -20.47
CA ASP A 91 -5.07 11.32 -21.02
C ASP A 91 -4.33 9.99 -20.69
N ASN A 92 -4.01 9.23 -21.75
CA ASN A 92 -3.28 7.97 -21.66
C ASN A 92 -1.84 8.14 -21.11
N TYR A 93 -1.20 9.28 -21.28
CA TYR A 93 0.10 9.55 -20.67
C TYR A 93 0.01 9.53 -19.15
N ILE A 94 -1.04 10.18 -18.61
CA ILE A 94 -1.29 10.22 -17.18
C ILE A 94 -1.65 8.82 -16.67
N LYS A 95 -2.54 8.10 -17.37
CA LYS A 95 -2.88 6.71 -17.02
C LYS A 95 -1.63 5.82 -16.96
N ALA A 96 -0.81 5.82 -18.01
CA ALA A 96 0.40 5.01 -18.07
C ALA A 96 1.37 5.36 -16.93
N SER A 97 1.53 6.66 -16.63
CA SER A 97 2.34 7.11 -15.51
C SER A 97 1.84 6.55 -14.17
N TYR A 98 0.54 6.64 -13.89
CA TYR A 98 -0.03 6.11 -12.65
C TYR A 98 0.09 4.59 -12.54
N LEU A 99 -0.14 3.86 -13.62
CA LEU A 99 0.02 2.39 -13.63
C LEU A 99 1.47 1.99 -13.36
N ASN A 100 2.44 2.66 -14.00
CA ASN A 100 3.85 2.43 -13.78
C ASN A 100 4.26 2.74 -12.33
N GLU A 101 3.79 3.86 -11.80
CA GLU A 101 4.04 4.24 -10.41
C GLU A 101 3.45 3.23 -9.43
N ALA A 102 2.23 2.75 -9.69
CA ALA A 102 1.55 1.77 -8.86
C ALA A 102 2.36 0.47 -8.80
N VAL A 103 2.82 -0.02 -9.95
CA VAL A 103 3.68 -1.20 -10.02
C VAL A 103 5.00 -0.99 -9.28
N ALA A 104 5.64 0.17 -9.42
CA ALA A 104 6.89 0.47 -8.72
C ALA A 104 6.74 0.50 -7.18
N THR A 105 5.53 0.80 -6.68
CA THR A 105 5.26 0.85 -5.23
C THR A 105 4.94 -0.51 -4.60
N ILE A 106 4.75 -1.57 -5.39
CA ILE A 106 4.44 -2.91 -4.86
C ILE A 106 5.52 -3.41 -3.90
N ALA A 107 6.79 -3.23 -4.25
CA ALA A 107 7.91 -3.67 -3.42
C ALA A 107 7.89 -3.00 -2.03
N TYR A 108 7.50 -1.73 -1.97
CA TYR A 108 7.34 -1.01 -0.72
C TYR A 108 6.17 -1.56 0.11
N LEU A 109 5.01 -1.83 -0.51
CA LEU A 109 3.87 -2.42 0.18
C LEU A 109 4.17 -3.83 0.72
N ALA A 110 4.91 -4.63 -0.06
CA ALA A 110 5.38 -5.94 0.39
C ALA A 110 6.35 -5.81 1.57
N GLY A 111 7.30 -4.87 1.51
CA GLY A 111 8.25 -4.61 2.59
C GLY A 111 7.58 -4.25 3.93
N ILE A 112 6.46 -3.50 3.91
CA ILE A 112 5.67 -3.25 5.12
C ILE A 112 5.18 -4.57 5.74
N LEU A 113 4.65 -5.49 4.94
CA LEU A 113 4.15 -6.77 5.43
C LEU A 113 5.29 -7.63 5.99
N ASP A 114 6.44 -7.67 5.31
CA ASP A 114 7.62 -8.40 5.74
C ASP A 114 8.17 -7.85 7.07
N ASN A 115 8.25 -6.52 7.21
CA ASN A 115 8.66 -5.87 8.46
C ASN A 115 7.71 -6.23 9.61
N ILE A 116 6.40 -6.18 9.36
CA ILE A 116 5.38 -6.56 10.34
C ILE A 116 5.56 -8.02 10.79
N ALA A 117 5.69 -8.95 9.85
CA ALA A 117 5.88 -10.37 10.16
C ALA A 117 7.14 -10.58 11.01
N SER A 118 8.27 -10.03 10.57
CA SER A 118 9.56 -10.14 11.25
C SER A 118 9.54 -9.60 12.69
N ILE A 119 8.92 -8.44 12.90
CA ILE A 119 8.84 -7.82 14.23
C ILE A 119 7.91 -8.63 15.15
N ILE A 120 6.75 -9.10 14.66
CA ILE A 120 5.85 -9.93 15.46
C ILE A 120 6.54 -11.23 15.88
N GLU A 121 7.20 -11.91 14.94
CA GLU A 121 7.97 -13.13 15.25
C GLU A 121 9.02 -12.89 16.33
N SER A 122 9.72 -11.75 16.26
CA SER A 122 10.71 -11.35 17.26
C SER A 122 10.09 -11.11 18.65
N ILE A 123 8.94 -10.43 18.71
CA ILE A 123 8.20 -10.17 19.97
C ILE A 123 7.75 -11.49 20.61
N GLU A 124 7.20 -12.41 19.80
CA GLU A 124 6.71 -13.70 20.31
C GLU A 124 7.84 -14.60 20.83
N GLN A 125 9.03 -14.54 20.22
CA GLN A 125 10.20 -15.31 20.68
C GLN A 125 10.75 -14.77 22.02
N GLN A 126 10.74 -13.44 22.20
CA GLN A 126 11.15 -12.83 23.47
C GLN A 126 10.17 -13.15 24.60
N GLY A 127 8.86 -13.18 24.32
CA GLY A 127 7.82 -13.53 25.29
C GLY A 127 7.82 -14.99 25.76
N LYS A 128 8.42 -15.92 25.00
CA LYS A 128 8.53 -17.35 25.34
C LYS A 128 9.74 -17.70 26.21
N SER A 129 10.63 -16.75 26.47
CA SER A 129 11.88 -16.95 27.23
C SER A 129 11.78 -16.56 28.71
N VAL A 130 10.57 -16.37 29.23
CA VAL A 130 10.26 -16.03 30.64
C VAL A 130 9.33 -17.10 31.21
#